data_AF-A0A1Y2A5C5-F1
#
_entry.id   AF-A0A1Y2A5C5-F1
#
_cell.length_a   1.000
_cell.length_b   1.000
_cell.length_c   1.000
_cell.angle_alpha   90.00
_cell.angle_beta   90.00
_cell.angle_gamma   90.00
#
_symmetry.space_group_name_H-M   'P 1'
#
loop_
_entity.id
_entity.type
_entity.pdbx_description
1 polymer ?
#
loop_
_entity_poly.entity_id
_entity_poly.type
_entity_poly.pdbx_seq_one_letter_code
_entity_poly.pdbx_strand_id
1 'polypeptide(L)'
;MTRHVSVLSFVAFVGFLVLPYVHALEFTNGSPCEDLCKSPKSSTGDISYTLSSELSCLDPGYAGGNSTTIGRKFKSCVSCEFTSGMNNPTAENDLYWFLFNIKSTVVWCVQGFFGAEQNKAATLANSRCNLLVLRSSRLCKTR
;
A
#
# COMPACT_ATOMS: atom_id res chain seq x y z
N MET A 1 39.15 -9.77 -24.44
CA MET A 1 38.13 -8.69 -24.51
C MET A 1 36.69 -9.17 -24.21
N THR A 2 36.40 -10.47 -24.25
CA THR A 2 35.04 -11.04 -24.04
C THR A 2 34.60 -11.22 -22.58
N ARG A 3 35.55 -11.38 -21.63
CA ARG A 3 35.24 -11.58 -20.20
C ARG A 3 34.70 -10.33 -19.50
N HIS A 4 35.21 -9.14 -19.83
CA HIS A 4 34.75 -7.89 -19.21
C HIS A 4 33.33 -7.51 -19.63
N VAL A 5 32.95 -7.77 -20.90
CA VAL A 5 31.59 -7.51 -21.41
C VAL A 5 30.56 -8.38 -20.68
N SER A 6 30.91 -9.63 -20.38
CA SER A 6 30.01 -10.58 -19.69
C SER A 6 29.76 -10.20 -18.23
N VAL A 7 30.77 -9.68 -17.52
CA VAL A 7 30.62 -9.21 -16.13
C VAL A 7 29.79 -7.92 -16.08
N LEU A 8 30.02 -6.98 -16.99
CA LEU A 8 29.24 -5.73 -17.08
C LEU A 8 27.75 -6.01 -17.39
N SER A 9 27.45 -6.93 -18.31
CA SER A 9 26.08 -7.36 -18.59
C SER A 9 25.43 -8.06 -17.39
N PHE A 10 26.17 -8.90 -16.66
CA PHE A 10 25.64 -9.60 -15.49
C PHE A 10 25.35 -8.64 -14.33
N VAL A 11 26.23 -7.66 -14.09
CA VAL A 11 26.03 -6.60 -13.08
C VAL A 11 24.85 -5.70 -13.44
N ALA A 12 24.69 -5.34 -14.71
CA ALA A 12 23.53 -4.56 -15.17
C ALA A 12 22.21 -5.35 -15.02
N PHE A 13 22.22 -6.66 -15.31
CA PHE A 13 21.04 -7.52 -15.17
C PHE A 13 20.65 -7.75 -13.70
N VAL A 14 21.63 -7.97 -12.82
CA VAL A 14 21.40 -8.05 -11.36
C VAL A 14 20.94 -6.71 -10.81
N GLY A 15 21.54 -5.59 -11.26
CA GLY A 15 21.14 -4.23 -10.87
C GLY A 15 19.70 -3.88 -11.24
N PHE A 16 19.22 -4.33 -12.40
CA PHE A 16 17.82 -4.14 -12.84
C PHE A 16 16.81 -4.93 -11.99
N LEU A 17 17.24 -6.07 -11.41
CA LEU A 17 16.40 -6.90 -10.55
C LEU A 17 16.27 -6.36 -9.11
N VAL A 18 17.06 -5.35 -8.72
CA VAL A 18 17.03 -4.73 -7.38
C VAL A 18 16.47 -3.31 -7.39
N LEU A 19 15.57 -2.99 -8.33
CA LEU A 19 14.78 -1.77 -8.22
C LEU A 19 14.03 -1.79 -6.88
N PRO A 20 14.30 -0.84 -5.95
CA PRO A 20 13.59 -0.81 -4.69
C PRO A 20 12.12 -0.57 -4.98
N TYR A 21 11.27 -1.52 -4.61
CA TYR A 21 9.83 -1.34 -4.65
C TYR A 21 9.51 -0.10 -3.79
N VAL A 22 8.97 0.93 -4.43
CA VAL A 22 8.59 2.17 -3.79
C VAL A 22 7.21 1.93 -3.17
N HIS A 23 7.14 1.91 -1.83
CA HIS A 23 5.88 1.73 -1.10
C HIS A 23 5.38 3.10 -0.65
N ALA A 24 4.43 3.68 -1.37
CA ALA A 24 3.81 4.95 -1.00
C ALA A 24 2.28 4.82 -1.03
N LEU A 25 1.61 5.39 -0.02
CA LEU A 25 0.15 5.51 -0.05
C LEU A 25 -0.24 6.48 -1.15
N GLU A 26 -1.35 6.27 -1.83
CA GLU A 26 -1.87 7.25 -2.80
C GLU A 26 -2.12 8.61 -2.12
N PHE A 27 -1.79 9.70 -2.80
CA PHE A 27 -1.98 11.09 -2.35
C PHE A 27 -2.02 12.04 -3.55
N THR A 28 -2.50 13.27 -3.36
CA THR A 28 -2.46 14.28 -4.45
C THR A 28 -1.08 14.88 -4.61
N ASN A 29 -0.51 14.86 -5.81
CA ASN A 29 0.79 15.47 -6.06
C ASN A 29 0.74 17.00 -5.81
N GLY A 30 1.72 17.52 -5.04
CA GLY A 30 1.76 18.91 -4.59
C GLY A 30 0.90 19.20 -3.36
N SER A 31 0.26 18.19 -2.77
CA SER A 31 -0.46 18.34 -1.50
C SER A 31 0.50 18.56 -0.32
N PRO A 32 0.09 19.32 0.72
CA PRO A 32 0.82 19.36 1.99
C PRO A 32 0.95 17.98 2.67
N CYS A 33 0.17 16.97 2.25
CA CYS A 33 0.22 15.61 2.77
C CYS A 33 1.28 14.73 2.09
N GLU A 34 1.89 15.21 1.02
CA GLU A 34 2.85 14.48 0.19
C GLU A 34 3.96 13.82 1.02
N ASP A 35 4.62 14.58 1.90
CA ASP A 35 5.72 14.08 2.73
C ASP A 35 5.28 13.03 3.77
N LEU A 36 4.00 13.03 4.14
CA LEU A 36 3.43 12.06 5.09
C LEU A 36 3.03 10.75 4.40
N CYS A 37 2.63 10.83 3.13
CA CYS A 37 2.14 9.70 2.35
C CYS A 37 3.24 9.00 1.53
N LYS A 38 4.22 9.77 1.05
CA LYS A 38 5.33 9.27 0.23
C LYS A 38 6.22 8.26 0.92
N SER A 39 6.82 7.40 0.11
CA SER A 39 7.95 6.59 0.55
C SER A 39 9.20 7.47 0.67
N PRO A 40 10.14 7.20 1.60
CA PRO A 40 11.44 7.88 1.63
C PRO A 40 12.26 7.72 0.34
N LYS A 41 11.87 6.75 -0.51
CA LYS A 41 12.49 6.46 -1.81
C LYS A 41 11.67 6.96 -3.01
N SER A 42 10.50 7.58 -2.79
CA SER A 42 9.71 8.20 -3.86
C SER A 42 10.31 9.55 -4.24
N SER A 43 10.46 9.79 -5.55
CA SER A 43 10.78 11.09 -6.11
C SER A 43 9.53 11.97 -6.24
N THR A 44 9.72 13.27 -6.47
CA THR A 44 8.63 14.20 -6.79
C THR A 44 8.01 13.84 -8.15
N GLY A 45 6.69 13.61 -8.19
CA GLY A 45 5.98 13.18 -9.41
C GLY A 45 5.94 11.67 -9.67
N ASP A 46 6.40 10.82 -8.75
CA ASP A 46 6.22 9.36 -8.88
C ASP A 46 4.73 8.98 -8.73
N ILE A 47 4.31 8.00 -9.54
CA ILE A 47 3.00 7.37 -9.39
C ILE A 47 3.01 6.63 -8.06
N SER A 48 2.15 7.05 -7.14
CA SER A 48 1.97 6.37 -5.86
C SER A 48 1.01 5.19 -6.04
N TYR A 49 1.07 4.19 -5.17
CA TYR A 49 0.15 3.07 -5.17
C TYR A 49 0.06 2.52 -3.76
N THR A 50 -1.12 2.63 -3.14
CA THR A 50 -1.36 1.99 -1.85
C THR A 50 -1.20 0.48 -1.99
N LEU A 51 -0.26 -0.11 -1.26
CA LEU A 51 0.03 -1.54 -1.27
C LEU A 51 -0.42 -2.21 0.02
N SER A 52 -0.66 -3.53 -0.02
CA SER A 52 -1.05 -4.31 1.16
C SER A 52 -0.03 -4.20 2.31
N SER A 53 1.25 -4.08 1.98
CA SER A 53 2.36 -3.91 2.91
C SER A 53 2.35 -2.58 3.66
N GLU A 54 1.50 -1.64 3.25
CA GLU A 54 1.33 -0.32 3.88
C GLU A 54 0.09 -0.24 4.77
N LEU A 55 -0.66 -1.33 4.88
CA LEU A 55 -1.92 -1.39 5.61
C LEU A 55 -1.74 -2.09 6.94
N SER A 56 -2.27 -1.50 8.02
CA SER A 56 -2.26 -2.10 9.35
C SER A 56 -3.67 -2.46 9.81
N CYS A 57 -3.85 -3.65 10.38
CA CYS A 57 -5.17 -4.14 10.78
C CYS A 57 -5.45 -4.06 12.28
N LEU A 58 -4.42 -3.84 13.09
CA LEU A 58 -4.53 -3.89 14.54
C LEU A 58 -4.34 -2.49 15.11
N ASP A 59 -5.26 -2.06 15.97
CA ASP A 59 -5.22 -0.75 16.64
C ASP A 59 -3.87 -0.42 17.30
N PRO A 60 -3.18 -1.36 17.99
CA PRO A 60 -1.85 -1.09 18.54
C PRO A 60 -0.82 -0.65 17.51
N GLY A 61 -1.00 -1.00 16.23
CA GLY A 61 -0.12 -0.57 15.15
C GLY A 61 -0.17 0.93 14.88
N TYR A 62 -1.27 1.61 15.22
CA TYR A 62 -1.53 3.01 14.89
C TYR A 62 -1.11 4.00 15.99
N ALA A 63 -1.07 3.59 17.26
CA ALA A 63 -0.78 4.47 18.39
C ALA A 63 -0.20 3.72 19.61
N GLY A 64 0.50 4.46 20.48
CA GLY A 64 1.08 3.94 21.71
C GLY A 64 2.46 3.29 21.53
N GLY A 65 2.96 2.65 22.60
CA GLY A 65 4.32 2.09 22.66
C GLY A 65 4.59 0.92 21.71
N ASN A 66 3.53 0.24 21.25
CA ASN A 66 3.62 -0.88 20.30
C ASN A 66 3.30 -0.46 18.85
N SER A 67 3.25 0.84 18.58
CA SER A 67 2.94 1.32 17.23
C SER A 67 4.02 0.93 16.22
N THR A 68 3.58 0.64 15.00
CA THR A 68 4.47 0.27 13.90
C THR A 68 4.74 1.48 13.01
N THR A 69 5.86 1.47 12.29
CA THR A 69 6.14 2.52 11.30
C THR A 69 5.05 2.58 10.22
N ILE A 70 4.55 1.42 9.79
CA ILE A 70 3.47 1.31 8.80
C ILE A 70 2.18 1.97 9.32
N GLY A 71 1.71 1.57 10.50
CA GLY A 71 0.47 2.11 11.08
C GLY A 71 0.58 3.61 11.37
N ARG A 72 1.71 4.08 11.92
CA ARG A 72 1.93 5.51 12.12
C ARG A 72 1.91 6.29 10.81
N LYS A 73 2.61 5.81 9.78
CA LYS A 73 2.65 6.44 8.45
C LYS A 73 1.24 6.53 7.85
N PHE A 74 0.52 5.42 7.83
CA PHE A 74 -0.87 5.38 7.34
C PHE A 74 -1.75 6.39 8.07
N LYS A 75 -1.74 6.37 9.41
CA LYS A 75 -2.52 7.31 10.22
C LYS A 75 -2.17 8.77 9.90
N SER A 76 -0.89 9.10 9.85
CA SER A 76 -0.45 10.47 9.56
C SER A 76 -0.89 10.94 8.17
N CYS A 77 -0.73 10.09 7.14
CA CYS A 77 -1.15 10.38 5.78
C CYS A 77 -2.67 10.63 5.71
N VAL A 78 -3.50 9.64 6.07
CA VAL A 78 -4.96 9.75 5.92
C VAL A 78 -5.56 10.86 6.80
N SER A 79 -4.94 11.17 7.95
CA SER A 79 -5.39 12.30 8.78
C SER A 79 -5.12 13.65 8.12
N CYS A 80 -3.99 13.77 7.42
CA CYS A 80 -3.69 14.97 6.64
C CYS A 80 -4.66 15.09 5.46
N GLU A 81 -4.83 14.02 4.67
CA GLU A 81 -5.71 14.04 3.49
C GLU A 81 -7.16 14.39 3.83
N PHE A 82 -7.64 13.89 4.97
CA PHE A 82 -8.98 14.21 5.47
C PHE A 82 -9.15 15.72 5.78
N THR A 83 -8.07 16.41 6.15
CA THR A 83 -8.12 17.78 6.68
C THR A 83 -7.54 18.86 5.77
N SER A 84 -6.67 18.50 4.82
CA SER A 84 -5.94 19.45 3.97
C SER A 84 -6.86 20.25 3.04
N GLY A 85 -8.01 19.68 2.65
CA GLY A 85 -8.94 20.29 1.70
C GLY A 85 -8.35 20.53 0.31
N MET A 86 -7.21 19.92 -0.01
CA MET A 86 -6.51 20.16 -1.27
C MET A 86 -7.26 19.51 -2.44
N ASN A 87 -7.52 20.31 -3.47
CA ASN A 87 -8.10 19.89 -4.72
C ASN A 87 -7.24 20.41 -5.89
N ASN A 88 -6.58 19.51 -6.62
CA ASN A 88 -5.72 19.87 -7.75
C ASN A 88 -6.57 20.18 -8.99
N PRO A 89 -6.27 21.23 -9.77
CA PRO A 89 -6.88 21.44 -11.08
C PRO A 89 -6.74 20.26 -12.05
N THR A 90 -5.81 19.32 -11.83
CA THR A 90 -5.64 18.10 -12.65
C THR A 90 -6.50 16.90 -12.21
N ALA A 91 -7.52 17.11 -11.37
CA ALA A 91 -8.53 16.14 -10.90
C ALA A 91 -8.13 15.23 -9.72
N GLU A 92 -6.94 15.38 -9.15
CA GLU A 92 -6.58 14.74 -7.89
C GLU A 92 -7.11 15.54 -6.70
N ASN A 93 -7.62 14.84 -5.70
CA ASN A 93 -8.27 15.46 -4.54
C ASN A 93 -7.90 14.65 -3.28
N ASP A 94 -7.46 15.33 -2.24
CA ASP A 94 -7.06 14.68 -0.99
C ASP A 94 -8.23 13.95 -0.33
N LEU A 95 -9.46 14.46 -0.46
CA LEU A 95 -10.63 13.75 0.04
C LEU A 95 -10.87 12.43 -0.72
N TYR A 96 -10.57 12.40 -2.03
CA TYR A 96 -10.66 11.18 -2.82
C TYR A 96 -9.62 10.15 -2.36
N TRP A 97 -8.37 10.58 -2.17
CA TRP A 97 -7.29 9.69 -1.73
C TRP A 97 -7.45 9.21 -0.29
N PHE A 98 -7.96 10.06 0.61
CA PHE A 98 -8.40 9.66 1.94
C PHE A 98 -9.38 8.48 1.87
N LEU A 99 -10.47 8.63 1.10
CA LEU A 99 -11.48 7.58 0.95
C LEU A 99 -10.91 6.31 0.32
N PHE A 100 -10.02 6.47 -0.67
CA PHE A 100 -9.33 5.36 -1.31
C PHE A 100 -8.46 4.58 -0.30
N ASN A 101 -7.64 5.27 0.49
CA ASN A 101 -6.76 4.68 1.49
C ASN A 101 -7.54 3.98 2.62
N ILE A 102 -8.62 4.60 3.10
CA ILE A 102 -9.51 3.98 4.10
C ILE A 102 -10.18 2.74 3.54
N LYS A 103 -10.72 2.80 2.31
CA LYS A 103 -11.29 1.62 1.63
C LYS A 103 -10.26 0.50 1.53
N SER A 104 -9.02 0.79 1.15
CA SER A 104 -7.93 -0.20 1.05
C SER A 104 -7.70 -0.93 2.36
N THR A 105 -7.65 -0.22 3.50
CA THR A 105 -7.54 -0.85 4.83
C THR A 105 -8.73 -1.73 5.16
N VAL A 106 -9.96 -1.28 4.87
CA VAL A 106 -11.17 -2.08 5.12
C VAL A 106 -11.16 -3.37 4.31
N VAL A 107 -10.88 -3.31 3.01
CA VAL A 107 -10.86 -4.52 2.19
C VAL A 107 -9.73 -5.47 2.60
N TRP A 108 -8.56 -4.95 2.97
CA TRP A 108 -7.42 -5.75 3.44
C TRP A 108 -7.66 -6.43 4.79
N CYS A 109 -8.23 -5.72 5.76
CA CYS A 109 -8.32 -6.19 7.15
C CYS A 109 -9.65 -6.88 7.46
N VAL A 110 -10.74 -6.46 6.81
CA VAL A 110 -12.09 -7.01 7.01
C VAL A 110 -12.40 -8.06 5.96
N GLN A 111 -12.25 -7.73 4.66
CA GLN A 111 -12.54 -8.70 3.60
C GLN A 111 -11.41 -9.71 3.41
N GLY A 112 -10.17 -9.33 3.75
CA GLY A 112 -9.01 -10.20 3.66
C GLY A 112 -8.39 -10.29 2.27
N PHE A 113 -8.75 -9.40 1.36
CA PHE A 113 -8.22 -9.34 -0.01
C PHE A 113 -7.97 -7.89 -0.42
N PHE A 114 -6.87 -7.66 -1.12
CA PHE A 114 -6.56 -6.36 -1.74
C PHE A 114 -5.84 -6.59 -3.06
N GLY A 115 -6.45 -6.18 -4.17
CA GLY A 115 -6.01 -6.59 -5.50
C GLY A 115 -6.02 -8.12 -5.65
N ALA A 116 -4.88 -8.71 -6.03
CA ALA A 116 -4.70 -10.16 -6.12
C ALA A 116 -4.16 -10.81 -4.82
N GLU A 117 -3.92 -10.01 -3.78
CA GLU A 117 -3.29 -10.48 -2.54
C GLU A 117 -4.32 -10.88 -1.49
N GLN A 118 -3.97 -11.89 -0.67
CA GLN A 118 -4.78 -12.38 0.43
C GLN A 118 -4.11 -12.14 1.78
N ASN A 119 -4.83 -11.49 2.68
CA ASN A 119 -4.40 -11.31 4.07
C ASN A 119 -4.77 -12.56 4.90
N LYS A 120 -3.75 -13.37 5.21
CA LYS A 120 -3.91 -14.57 6.06
C LYS A 120 -4.25 -14.23 7.52
N ALA A 121 -3.95 -13.01 7.95
CA ALA A 121 -4.21 -12.51 9.30
C ALA A 121 -5.49 -11.66 9.40
N ALA A 122 -6.28 -11.56 8.33
CA ALA A 122 -7.57 -10.86 8.35
C ALA A 122 -8.55 -11.50 9.35
N THR A 123 -9.48 -10.68 9.82
CA THR A 123 -10.46 -11.06 10.86
C THR A 123 -11.29 -12.30 10.49
N LEU A 124 -11.98 -12.88 11.49
CA LEU A 124 -12.83 -14.09 11.39
C LEU A 124 -13.82 -14.09 10.20
N ALA A 125 -14.17 -12.92 9.65
CA ALA A 125 -14.95 -12.81 8.41
C ALA A 125 -14.33 -13.60 7.23
N ASN A 126 -12.99 -13.69 7.16
CA ASN A 126 -12.26 -14.43 6.13
C ASN A 126 -11.94 -15.90 6.51
N SER A 127 -12.11 -16.28 7.79
CA SER A 127 -11.78 -17.65 8.25
C SER A 127 -12.60 -18.72 7.54
N ARG A 128 -13.79 -18.39 7.02
CA ARG A 128 -14.64 -19.29 6.21
C ARG A 128 -14.23 -19.37 4.74
N CYS A 129 -13.54 -18.36 4.19
CA CYS A 129 -13.03 -18.43 2.81
C CYS A 129 -11.65 -19.11 2.76
N ASN A 130 -10.87 -19.12 3.85
CA ASN A 130 -9.62 -19.90 3.97
C ASN A 130 -9.80 -21.43 3.91
N LEU A 131 -10.95 -21.97 4.35
CA LEU A 131 -11.23 -23.41 4.26
C LEU A 131 -11.59 -23.87 2.83
N LEU A 132 -11.98 -22.92 1.95
CA LEU A 132 -12.45 -23.19 0.59
C LEU A 132 -11.38 -22.92 -0.49
N VAL A 133 -10.25 -22.29 -0.17
CA VAL A 133 -9.14 -22.10 -1.14
C VAL A 133 -8.52 -23.44 -1.59
N LEU A 134 -8.64 -24.51 -0.80
CA LEU A 134 -8.28 -25.87 -1.25
C LEU A 134 -9.29 -26.49 -2.23
N ARG A 135 -10.43 -25.83 -2.49
CA ARG A 135 -11.51 -26.37 -3.31
C ARG A 135 -12.27 -25.25 -4.04
N SER A 136 -11.72 -24.84 -5.18
CA SER A 136 -12.42 -24.15 -6.27
C SER A 136 -12.53 -22.62 -6.17
N SER A 137 -12.05 -21.96 -7.21
CA SER A 137 -11.91 -20.52 -7.45
C SER A 137 -13.23 -19.75 -7.64
N ARG A 138 -14.35 -20.24 -7.09
CA ARG A 138 -15.67 -19.59 -7.19
C ARG A 138 -16.42 -19.81 -5.88
N LEU A 139 -16.96 -18.72 -5.33
CA LEU A 139 -17.88 -18.63 -4.18
C LEU A 139 -17.23 -18.37 -2.80
N CYS A 140 -16.74 -17.15 -2.58
CA CYS A 140 -16.98 -16.51 -1.29
C CYS A 140 -18.45 -16.03 -1.37
N LYS A 141 -19.41 -16.92 -1.05
CA LYS A 141 -20.85 -16.61 -1.10
C LYS A 141 -21.18 -15.73 0.10
N THR A 142 -21.31 -14.43 -0.13
CA THR A 142 -22.00 -13.52 0.79
C THR A 142 -23.41 -14.05 0.99
N ARG A 143 -23.85 -14.13 2.25
CA ARG A 143 -25.25 -14.41 2.58
C ARG A 143 -26.13 -13.34 1.95
#